data_AF-A0A834XP29-F1
#
_entry.id   AF-A0A834XP29-F1
#
_cell.length_a   1.000
_cell.length_b   1.000
_cell.length_c   1.000
_cell.angle_alpha   90.00
_cell.angle_beta   90.00
_cell.angle_gamma   90.00
#
_symmetry.space_group_name_H-M   'P 1'
#
loop_
_entity.id
_entity.type
_entity.pdbx_description
1 polymer ?
#
loop_
_entity_poly.entity_id
_entity_poly.type
_entity_poly.pdbx_seq_one_letter_code
_entity_poly.pdbx_strand_id
1 'polypeptide(L)'
;MSIKSESSQLSGISGISTISCSSPKLNTTIINNNNNNKSLEKTLQKLSKCEKSIVELAKVKLIFECLENITSTNQLPSDLNNKLEQILLSHNVDKYLSLPTDTKHGNIKSSLLGIINVQRPDLTVDDKKLIRKTLENNINIRTNKFIKKFEEAGGNYREALDNDKSSVHNNLSIVNDNVISHWRDKLEDVCNEYQRDILKCDELLNEWQKYKFNDMEELNLKKADEKYLQAQIAEAQAKITKITCSIKMFKETPMTIDAFKKLSNDLDDKINTIETEIKKKKELKKQYEELQNTEYDDVLKRYLDLCSTIKKEERLLEML
;
A
#
# COMPACT_ATOMS: atom_id res chain seq x y z
N MET A 1 -47.01 -5.47 -32.14
CA MET A 1 -46.80 -6.16 -30.85
C MET A 1 -46.57 -5.09 -29.79
N SER A 2 -47.62 -4.74 -29.05
CA SER A 2 -47.55 -3.78 -27.94
C SER A 2 -47.08 -4.49 -26.68
N ILE A 3 -46.00 -4.00 -26.08
CA ILE A 3 -45.60 -4.39 -24.74
C ILE A 3 -46.13 -3.31 -23.80
N LYS A 4 -47.12 -3.70 -22.99
CA LYS A 4 -47.72 -2.89 -21.92
C LYS A 4 -46.69 -2.70 -20.81
N SER A 5 -46.51 -1.45 -20.39
CA SER A 5 -45.85 -1.07 -19.15
C SER A 5 -46.83 -1.22 -17.98
N GLU A 6 -46.61 -2.20 -17.10
CA GLU A 6 -47.28 -2.27 -15.81
C GLU A 6 -46.43 -1.54 -14.76
N SER A 7 -46.90 -0.35 -14.40
CA SER A 7 -46.43 0.40 -13.24
C SER A 7 -46.98 -0.24 -11.96
N SER A 8 -46.11 -0.88 -11.17
CA SER A 8 -46.45 -1.33 -9.82
C SER A 8 -46.22 -0.18 -8.84
N GLN A 9 -47.31 0.25 -8.21
CA GLN A 9 -47.34 1.28 -7.18
C GLN A 9 -46.64 0.76 -5.91
N LEU A 10 -45.59 1.48 -5.47
CA LEU A 10 -45.01 1.32 -4.14
C LEU A 10 -45.90 2.04 -3.12
N SER A 11 -46.71 1.27 -2.39
CA SER A 11 -47.41 1.75 -1.21
C SER A 11 -46.40 1.99 -0.08
N GLY A 12 -46.34 3.24 0.38
CA GLY A 12 -45.55 3.63 1.54
C GLY A 12 -46.10 2.99 2.81
N ILE A 13 -45.30 2.12 3.43
CA ILE A 13 -45.54 1.63 4.78
C ILE A 13 -44.81 2.59 5.72
N SER A 14 -45.55 3.59 6.20
CA SER A 14 -45.21 4.38 7.38
C SER A 14 -45.42 3.51 8.61
N GLY A 15 -44.36 2.86 9.07
CA GLY A 15 -44.33 2.15 10.35
C GLY A 15 -44.10 3.13 11.49
N ILE A 16 -45.17 3.75 12.00
CA ILE A 16 -45.15 4.38 13.32
C ILE A 16 -45.15 3.24 14.35
N SER A 17 -43.97 2.89 14.85
CA SER A 17 -43.86 2.00 16.02
C SER A 17 -44.22 2.79 17.28
N THR A 18 -45.51 2.79 17.63
CA THR A 18 -45.94 3.10 18.99
C THR A 18 -45.50 1.95 19.90
N ILE A 19 -44.39 2.13 20.60
CA ILE A 19 -44.00 1.24 21.70
C ILE A 19 -44.94 1.55 22.87
N SER A 20 -46.02 0.77 22.98
CA SER A 20 -46.88 0.74 24.14
C SER A 20 -46.18 0.02 25.28
N CYS A 21 -45.52 0.79 26.16
CA CYS A 21 -45.03 0.29 27.44
C CYS A 21 -46.24 -0.03 28.34
N SER A 22 -46.64 -1.29 28.39
CA SER A 22 -47.54 -1.80 29.42
C SER A 22 -46.72 -2.15 30.65
N SER A 23 -46.64 -1.22 31.60
CA SER A 23 -46.08 -1.48 32.93
C SER A 23 -47.03 -2.42 33.70
N PRO A 24 -46.57 -3.55 34.26
CA PRO A 24 -47.35 -4.27 35.25
C PRO A 24 -47.45 -3.40 36.51
N LYS A 25 -48.67 -3.18 36.99
CA LYS A 25 -48.92 -2.59 38.32
C LYS A 25 -48.28 -3.48 39.38
N LEU A 26 -47.16 -3.04 39.93
CA LEU A 26 -46.51 -3.70 41.06
C LEU A 26 -47.26 -3.29 42.34
N ASN A 27 -47.95 -4.28 42.90
CA ASN A 27 -48.56 -4.19 44.22
C ASN A 27 -47.51 -3.79 45.26
N THR A 28 -47.79 -2.69 45.94
CA THR A 28 -47.05 -2.14 47.06
C THR A 28 -46.98 -3.18 48.18
N THR A 29 -45.85 -3.87 48.29
CA THR A 29 -45.52 -4.68 49.46
C THR A 29 -44.44 -3.93 50.23
N ILE A 30 -44.85 -3.35 51.35
CA ILE A 30 -43.99 -2.71 52.35
C ILE A 30 -43.02 -3.78 52.87
N ILE A 31 -41.75 -3.71 52.49
CA ILE A 31 -40.70 -4.61 52.99
C ILE A 31 -39.52 -3.78 53.52
N ASN A 32 -39.43 -3.75 54.86
CA ASN A 32 -38.25 -3.60 55.71
C ASN A 32 -37.11 -2.64 55.30
N ASN A 33 -37.15 -1.43 55.87
CA ASN A 33 -36.19 -0.31 55.70
C ASN A 33 -34.78 -0.48 56.30
N ASN A 34 -34.42 -1.59 56.94
CA ASN A 34 -33.13 -1.66 57.66
C ASN A 34 -31.94 -2.25 56.87
N ASN A 35 -32.17 -3.05 55.83
CA ASN A 35 -31.08 -3.65 55.03
C ASN A 35 -30.68 -2.81 53.80
N ASN A 36 -31.57 -1.94 53.30
CA ASN A 36 -31.30 -1.10 52.13
C ASN A 36 -30.33 0.04 52.44
N ASN A 37 -30.38 0.62 53.64
CA ASN A 37 -29.51 1.73 54.04
C ASN A 37 -28.01 1.35 54.01
N LYS A 38 -27.66 0.13 54.41
CA LYS A 38 -26.25 -0.35 54.39
C LYS A 38 -25.74 -0.67 52.98
N SER A 39 -26.64 -0.99 52.04
CA SER A 39 -26.31 -1.16 50.62
C SER A 39 -26.13 0.20 49.94
N LEU A 40 -27.02 1.15 50.25
CA LEU A 40 -27.01 2.50 49.71
C LEU A 40 -25.77 3.28 50.18
N GLU A 41 -25.40 3.17 51.44
CA GLU A 41 -24.18 3.77 52.00
C GLU A 41 -22.90 3.24 51.30
N LYS A 42 -22.85 1.94 50.98
CA LYS A 42 -21.75 1.35 50.20
C LYS A 42 -21.73 1.86 48.75
N THR A 43 -22.88 2.04 48.11
CA THR A 43 -22.95 2.63 46.76
C THR A 43 -22.54 4.10 46.75
N LEU A 44 -22.91 4.85 47.80
CA LEU A 44 -22.57 6.26 47.96
C LEU A 44 -21.07 6.44 48.25
N GLN A 45 -20.46 5.53 49.00
CA GLN A 45 -19.01 5.48 49.20
C GLN A 45 -18.25 5.14 47.90
N LYS A 46 -18.78 4.22 47.08
CA LYS A 46 -18.22 3.92 45.75
C LYS A 46 -18.37 5.11 44.80
N LEU A 47 -19.51 5.81 44.84
CA LEU A 47 -19.76 7.01 44.04
C LEU A 47 -18.79 8.14 44.42
N SER A 48 -18.55 8.38 45.71
CA SER A 48 -17.55 9.36 46.18
C SER A 48 -16.13 9.02 45.70
N LYS A 49 -15.76 7.73 45.71
CA LYS A 49 -14.48 7.28 45.15
C LYS A 49 -14.41 7.51 43.63
N CYS A 50 -15.51 7.27 42.93
CA CYS A 50 -15.63 7.52 41.49
C CYS A 50 -15.51 9.01 41.17
N GLU A 51 -16.23 9.88 41.89
CA GLU A 51 -16.16 11.33 41.77
C GLU A 51 -14.73 11.84 41.98
N LYS A 52 -14.05 11.39 43.05
CA LYS A 52 -12.64 11.72 43.28
C LYS A 52 -11.75 11.26 42.11
N SER A 53 -11.98 10.06 41.58
CA SER A 53 -11.23 9.57 40.42
C SER A 53 -11.50 10.39 39.15
N ILE A 54 -12.74 10.82 38.92
CA ILE A 54 -13.12 11.68 37.78
C ILE A 54 -12.46 13.05 37.92
N VAL A 55 -12.47 13.63 39.12
CA VAL A 55 -11.83 14.91 39.40
C VAL A 55 -10.32 14.83 39.19
N GLU A 56 -9.66 13.77 39.66
CA GLU A 56 -8.23 13.56 39.40
C GLU A 56 -7.93 13.40 37.90
N LEU A 57 -8.77 12.64 37.17
CA LEU A 57 -8.63 12.50 35.72
C LEU A 57 -8.85 13.83 35.00
N ALA A 58 -9.80 14.64 35.45
CA ALA A 58 -10.06 15.98 34.91
C ALA A 58 -8.88 16.94 35.16
N LYS A 59 -8.23 16.87 36.33
CA LYS A 59 -7.00 17.62 36.62
C LYS A 59 -5.87 17.22 35.67
N VAL A 60 -5.63 15.92 35.51
CA VAL A 60 -4.60 15.40 34.59
C VAL A 60 -4.89 15.82 33.16
N LYS A 61 -6.16 15.75 32.72
CA LYS A 61 -6.58 16.20 31.40
C LYS A 61 -6.36 17.69 31.19
N LEU A 62 -6.69 18.53 32.17
CA LEU A 62 -6.46 19.97 32.09
C LEU A 62 -4.97 20.30 31.98
N ILE A 63 -4.13 19.61 32.76
CA ILE A 63 -2.67 19.73 32.67
C ILE A 63 -2.18 19.34 31.27
N PHE A 64 -2.68 18.23 30.72
CA PHE A 64 -2.31 17.76 29.39
C PHE A 64 -2.71 18.73 28.28
N GLU A 65 -3.94 19.25 28.31
CA GLU A 65 -4.39 20.28 27.37
C GLU A 65 -3.58 21.58 27.49
N CYS A 66 -3.18 21.98 28.71
CA CYS A 66 -2.31 23.14 28.89
C CYS A 66 -0.91 22.89 28.33
N LEU A 67 -0.37 21.67 28.45
CA LEU A 67 0.91 21.30 27.82
C LEU A 67 0.82 21.31 26.29
N GLU A 68 -0.26 20.79 25.70
CA GLU A 68 -0.53 20.89 24.25
C GLU A 68 -0.57 22.36 23.80
N ASN A 69 -1.32 23.21 24.52
CA ASN A 69 -1.41 24.63 24.19
C ASN A 69 -0.05 25.35 24.29
N ILE A 70 0.80 24.98 25.26
CA ILE A 70 2.16 25.52 25.38
C ILE A 70 3.00 25.12 24.16
N THR A 71 2.88 23.88 23.70
CA THR A 71 3.57 23.41 22.49
C THR A 71 3.12 24.14 21.23
N SER A 72 1.82 24.40 21.07
CA SER A 72 1.28 25.10 19.90
C SER A 72 1.52 26.61 19.89
N THR A 73 1.75 27.24 21.05
CA THR A 73 1.90 28.71 21.17
C THR A 73 3.36 29.17 21.24
N ASN A 74 4.34 28.27 21.12
CA ASN A 74 5.78 28.56 21.17
C ASN A 74 6.19 29.46 22.37
N GLN A 75 5.55 29.28 23.52
CA GLN A 75 5.81 30.08 24.73
C GLN A 75 7.16 29.72 25.41
N LEU A 76 7.82 28.65 24.96
CA LEU A 76 9.12 28.17 25.43
C LEU A 76 10.19 28.37 24.35
N PRO A 77 11.49 28.37 24.74
CA PRO A 77 12.60 28.32 23.80
C PRO A 77 12.43 27.16 22.80
N SER A 78 12.76 27.38 21.52
CA SER A 78 12.52 26.43 20.42
C SER A 78 13.02 25.01 20.71
N ASP A 79 14.21 24.91 21.31
CA ASP A 79 14.84 23.62 21.61
C ASP A 79 14.11 22.84 22.71
N LEU A 80 13.51 23.56 23.67
CA LEU A 80 12.73 22.96 24.74
C LEU A 80 11.32 22.60 24.26
N ASN A 81 10.76 23.40 23.35
CA ASN A 81 9.46 23.13 22.78
C ASN A 81 9.47 21.85 21.93
N ASN A 82 10.51 21.68 21.10
CA ASN A 82 10.71 20.47 20.30
C ASN A 82 10.89 19.22 21.19
N LYS A 83 11.62 19.33 22.32
CA LYS A 83 11.75 18.23 23.29
C LYS A 83 10.41 17.90 23.95
N LEU A 84 9.61 18.91 24.32
CA LEU A 84 8.31 18.72 24.94
C LEU A 84 7.30 18.10 23.96
N GLU A 85 7.30 18.53 22.70
CA GLU A 85 6.50 17.96 21.62
C GLU A 85 6.86 16.49 21.38
N GLN A 86 8.15 16.15 21.34
CA GLN A 86 8.61 14.76 21.23
C GLN A 86 8.17 13.90 22.42
N ILE A 87 8.16 14.45 23.66
CA ILE A 87 7.67 13.74 24.84
C ILE A 87 6.16 13.52 24.76
N LEU A 88 5.41 14.51 24.30
CA LEU A 88 3.95 14.44 24.14
C LEU A 88 3.57 13.40 23.07
N LEU A 89 4.25 13.43 21.93
CA LEU A 89 4.10 12.43 20.86
C LEU A 89 4.45 11.04 21.35
N SER A 90 5.54 10.88 22.11
CA SER A 90 5.94 9.60 22.70
C SER A 90 4.85 9.07 23.65
N HIS A 91 4.27 9.94 24.49
CA HIS A 91 3.16 9.57 25.37
C HIS A 91 1.91 9.12 24.61
N ASN A 92 1.58 9.81 23.51
CA ASN A 92 0.45 9.43 22.65
C ASN A 92 0.70 8.09 21.97
N VAL A 93 1.92 7.83 21.49
CA VAL A 93 2.30 6.55 20.87
C VAL A 93 2.26 5.42 21.90
N ASP A 94 2.74 5.63 23.12
CA ASP A 94 2.73 4.63 24.20
C ASP A 94 1.30 4.15 24.54
N LYS A 95 0.29 5.02 24.40
CA LYS A 95 -1.13 4.68 24.57
C LYS A 95 -1.60 3.62 23.56
N TYR A 96 -1.04 3.63 22.35
CA TYR A 96 -1.37 2.67 21.29
C TYR A 96 -0.38 1.49 21.22
N LEU A 97 0.77 1.62 21.89
CA LEU A 97 1.81 0.60 21.93
C LEU A 97 1.51 -0.51 22.94
N SER A 98 0.73 -0.20 23.98
CA SER A 98 0.31 -1.16 25.01
C SER A 98 -1.02 -1.82 24.64
N LEU A 99 -0.95 -3.07 24.17
CA LEU A 99 -2.13 -3.92 24.07
C LEU A 99 -2.52 -4.41 25.47
N PRO A 100 -3.77 -4.23 25.93
CA PRO A 100 -4.24 -4.89 27.14
C PRO A 100 -4.19 -6.40 26.89
N THR A 101 -3.22 -7.07 27.52
CA THR A 101 -3.07 -8.53 27.45
C THR A 101 -3.59 -9.12 28.75
N ASP A 102 -4.74 -9.78 28.69
CA ASP A 102 -5.40 -10.50 29.80
C ASP A 102 -4.69 -11.82 30.18
N THR A 103 -3.37 -11.89 30.03
CA THR A 103 -2.63 -13.10 30.37
C THR A 103 -2.14 -13.04 31.80
N LYS A 104 -2.70 -13.90 32.65
CA LYS A 104 -2.32 -14.19 34.05
C LYS A 104 -0.86 -14.65 34.23
N HIS A 105 0.01 -14.48 33.23
CA HIS A 105 1.41 -14.87 33.25
C HIS A 105 2.27 -13.64 32.97
N GLY A 106 3.22 -13.39 33.87
CA GLY A 106 3.86 -12.10 34.09
C GLY A 106 4.45 -11.41 32.86
N ASN A 107 4.24 -10.09 32.83
CA ASN A 107 5.16 -9.06 32.33
C ASN A 107 5.75 -9.23 30.93
N ILE A 108 5.01 -9.78 29.97
CA ILE A 108 5.35 -9.56 28.56
C ILE A 108 4.52 -8.37 28.08
N LYS A 109 5.11 -7.16 28.16
CA LYS A 109 4.58 -5.98 27.46
C LYS A 109 4.58 -6.34 25.97
N SER A 110 3.43 -6.71 25.43
CA SER A 110 3.25 -7.00 24.01
C SER A 110 3.45 -5.70 23.23
N SER A 111 4.63 -5.54 22.65
CA SER A 111 4.95 -4.44 21.75
C SER A 111 4.19 -4.61 20.44
N LEU A 112 3.36 -3.64 20.07
CA LEU A 112 2.88 -3.53 18.69
C LEU A 112 4.12 -3.39 17.77
N LEU A 113 4.32 -4.33 16.84
CA LEU A 113 5.42 -4.34 15.85
C LEU A 113 6.85 -4.45 16.42
N GLY A 114 7.05 -4.96 17.63
CA GLY A 114 8.40 -5.15 18.20
C GLY A 114 9.07 -3.88 18.72
N ILE A 115 8.37 -2.74 18.73
CA ILE A 115 8.85 -1.48 19.29
C ILE A 115 8.58 -1.50 20.80
N ILE A 116 9.63 -1.61 21.61
CA ILE A 116 9.51 -1.83 23.06
C ILE A 116 9.48 -0.52 23.85
N ASN A 117 10.14 0.53 23.36
CA ASN A 117 10.15 1.87 23.97
C ASN A 117 10.45 2.94 22.92
N VAL A 118 9.68 4.03 22.93
CA VAL A 118 10.03 5.26 22.22
C VAL A 118 11.10 6.00 23.03
N GLN A 119 12.23 6.36 22.42
CA GLN A 119 13.27 7.15 23.10
C GLN A 119 12.71 8.51 23.50
N ARG A 120 12.68 8.79 24.80
CA ARG A 120 12.23 10.08 25.34
C ARG A 120 13.45 10.98 25.52
N PRO A 121 13.43 12.24 25.05
CA PRO A 121 14.52 13.16 25.28
C PRO A 121 14.64 13.49 26.77
N ASP A 122 15.87 13.54 27.27
CA ASP A 122 16.14 13.89 28.66
C ASP A 122 15.92 15.40 28.88
N LEU A 123 15.07 15.71 29.87
CA LEU A 123 14.83 17.07 30.36
C LEU A 123 15.78 17.36 31.50
N THR A 124 16.55 18.45 31.38
CA THR A 124 17.41 18.92 32.48
C THR A 124 16.57 19.49 33.63
N VAL A 125 17.20 19.70 34.79
CA VAL A 125 16.50 20.23 35.98
C VAL A 125 15.95 21.64 35.72
N ASP A 126 16.66 22.46 34.95
CA ASP A 126 16.23 23.82 34.63
C ASP A 126 15.13 23.85 33.56
N ASP A 127 15.19 22.94 32.57
CA ASP A 127 14.11 22.69 31.61
C ASP A 127 12.79 22.36 32.32
N LYS A 128 12.84 21.46 33.32
CA LYS A 128 11.67 21.06 34.12
C LYS A 128 11.09 22.23 34.92
N LYS A 129 11.95 23.08 35.51
CA LYS A 129 11.51 24.28 36.24
C LYS A 129 10.83 25.27 35.30
N LEU A 130 11.38 25.46 34.09
CA LEU A 130 10.83 26.39 33.10
C LEU A 130 9.47 25.91 32.59
N ILE A 131 9.35 24.63 32.23
CA ILE A 131 8.06 24.01 31.84
C ILE A 131 7.04 24.17 32.97
N ARG A 132 7.43 23.86 34.21
CA ARG A 132 6.54 23.98 35.37
C ARG A 132 6.05 25.42 35.56
N LYS A 133 6.95 26.41 35.49
CA LYS A 133 6.59 27.83 35.66
C LYS A 133 5.63 28.30 34.55
N THR A 134 5.88 27.92 33.30
CA THR A 134 5.00 28.28 32.18
C THR A 134 3.65 27.57 32.27
N LEU A 135 3.65 26.30 32.69
CA LEU A 135 2.43 25.52 32.92
C LEU A 135 1.57 26.13 34.03
N GLU A 136 2.17 26.45 35.19
CA GLU A 136 1.49 27.13 36.30
C GLU A 136 0.88 28.46 35.84
N ASN A 137 1.61 29.26 35.05
CA ASN A 137 1.09 30.51 34.49
C ASN A 137 -0.09 30.28 33.54
N ASN A 138 -0.01 29.29 32.64
CA ASN A 138 -1.07 28.99 31.68
C ASN A 138 -2.35 28.47 32.39
N ILE A 139 -2.19 27.60 33.38
CA ILE A 139 -3.29 27.12 34.23
C ILE A 139 -3.93 28.30 34.96
N ASN A 140 -3.14 29.21 35.56
CA ASN A 140 -3.67 30.38 36.24
C ASN A 140 -4.45 31.30 35.29
N ILE A 141 -3.94 31.54 34.08
CA ILE A 141 -4.66 32.32 33.06
C ILE A 141 -5.99 31.65 32.69
N ARG A 142 -6.00 30.33 32.47
CA ARG A 142 -7.20 29.57 32.09
C ARG A 142 -8.23 29.54 33.21
N THR A 143 -7.79 29.33 34.44
CA THR A 143 -8.64 29.38 35.64
C THR A 143 -9.23 30.76 35.84
N ASN A 144 -8.42 31.83 35.75
CA ASN A 144 -8.92 33.20 35.87
C ASN A 144 -9.90 33.57 34.74
N LYS A 145 -9.66 33.08 33.51
CA LYS A 145 -10.59 33.25 32.40
C LYS A 145 -11.91 32.51 32.64
N PHE A 146 -11.85 31.32 33.23
CA PHE A 146 -13.05 30.56 33.60
C PHE A 146 -13.82 31.26 34.72
N ILE A 147 -13.15 31.72 35.78
CA ILE A 147 -13.76 32.47 36.89
C ILE A 147 -14.47 33.71 36.36
N LYS A 148 -13.82 34.51 35.50
CA LYS A 148 -14.45 35.69 34.89
C LYS A 148 -15.70 35.34 34.10
N LYS A 149 -15.65 34.31 33.26
CA LYS A 149 -16.82 33.84 32.51
C LYS A 149 -17.95 33.34 33.42
N PHE A 150 -17.59 32.70 34.52
CA PHE A 150 -18.55 32.22 35.51
C PHE A 150 -19.23 33.39 36.24
N GLU A 151 -18.47 34.41 36.61
CA GLU A 151 -18.98 35.66 37.20
C GLU A 151 -19.84 36.45 36.21
N GLU A 152 -19.43 36.56 34.94
CA GLU A 152 -20.21 37.16 33.86
C GLU A 152 -21.54 36.43 33.59
N ALA A 153 -21.57 35.12 33.80
CA ALA A 153 -22.78 34.30 33.71
C ALA A 153 -23.68 34.39 34.96
N GLY A 154 -23.33 35.25 35.94
CA GLY A 154 -24.08 35.47 37.17
C GLY A 154 -23.75 34.53 38.32
N GLY A 155 -22.68 33.74 38.21
CA GLY A 155 -22.21 32.84 39.27
C GLY A 155 -21.30 33.55 40.27
N ASN A 156 -21.45 33.24 41.57
CA ASN A 156 -20.56 33.75 42.61
C ASN A 156 -19.47 32.72 42.94
N TYR A 157 -18.25 32.92 42.42
CA TYR A 157 -17.13 31.99 42.65
C TYR A 157 -16.80 31.83 44.15
N ARG A 158 -16.95 32.90 44.94
CA ARG A 158 -16.65 32.91 46.38
C ARG A 158 -17.63 32.01 47.16
N GLU A 159 -18.89 31.98 46.75
CA GLU A 159 -19.93 31.12 47.31
C GLU A 159 -19.80 29.66 46.86
N ALA A 160 -19.33 29.43 45.63
CA ALA A 160 -19.04 28.08 45.12
C ALA A 160 -17.85 27.43 45.86
N LEU A 161 -16.83 28.21 46.22
CA LEU A 161 -15.65 27.74 46.95
C LEU A 161 -15.96 27.37 48.41
N ASP A 162 -16.87 28.10 49.07
CA ASP A 162 -17.30 27.81 50.44
C ASP A 162 -18.25 26.60 50.53
N ASN A 163 -18.99 26.30 49.45
CA ASN A 163 -19.88 25.12 49.36
C ASN A 163 -19.16 23.78 49.11
N ASP A 164 -17.86 23.81 48.84
CA ASP A 164 -17.02 22.61 48.59
C ASP A 164 -16.85 21.76 49.87
N LYS A 165 -17.19 22.31 51.04
CA LYS A 165 -17.45 21.54 52.26
C LYS A 165 -18.88 20.96 52.22
N SER A 166 -19.05 19.89 51.45
CA SER A 166 -20.04 18.83 51.75
C SER A 166 -21.53 19.14 51.55
N SER A 167 -21.97 20.10 50.71
CA SER A 167 -23.41 20.20 50.43
C SER A 167 -23.90 19.09 49.49
N VAL A 168 -23.11 18.69 48.48
CA VAL A 168 -23.50 17.63 47.52
C VAL A 168 -23.54 16.25 48.19
N HIS A 169 -22.59 15.95 49.07
CA HIS A 169 -22.53 14.67 49.79
C HIS A 169 -23.64 14.55 50.84
N ASN A 170 -24.00 15.66 51.52
CA ASN A 170 -25.12 15.70 52.46
C ASN A 170 -26.48 15.69 51.75
N ASN A 171 -26.60 16.32 50.59
CA ASN A 171 -27.86 16.36 49.83
C ASN A 171 -28.22 14.99 49.24
N LEU A 172 -27.24 14.15 48.87
CA LEU A 172 -27.50 12.77 48.43
C LEU A 172 -28.09 11.89 49.53
N SER A 173 -27.83 12.17 50.81
CA SER A 173 -28.49 11.50 51.95
C SER A 173 -29.93 11.97 52.16
N ILE A 174 -30.33 13.08 51.53
CA ILE A 174 -31.67 13.69 51.62
C ILE A 174 -32.51 13.35 50.37
N VAL A 175 -31.87 12.91 49.28
CA VAL A 175 -32.56 12.48 48.05
C VAL A 175 -33.33 11.19 48.31
N ASN A 176 -34.64 11.22 48.04
CA ASN A 176 -35.56 10.10 48.17
C ASN A 176 -35.04 8.85 47.43
N ASP A 177 -35.03 7.69 48.09
CA ASP A 177 -34.53 6.40 47.56
C ASP A 177 -35.11 6.04 46.19
N ASN A 178 -36.34 6.50 45.91
CA ASN A 178 -37.01 6.31 44.63
C ASN A 178 -36.29 7.00 43.45
N VAL A 179 -35.69 8.17 43.67
CA VAL A 179 -34.94 8.92 42.64
C VAL A 179 -33.60 8.25 42.36
N ILE A 180 -32.90 7.82 43.41
CA ILE A 180 -31.63 7.09 43.28
C ILE A 180 -31.85 5.75 42.55
N SER A 181 -32.95 5.06 42.85
CA SER A 181 -33.32 3.81 42.18
C SER A 181 -33.66 4.04 40.70
N HIS A 182 -34.45 5.05 40.38
CA HIS A 182 -34.77 5.39 38.98
C HIS A 182 -33.52 5.67 38.12
N TRP A 183 -32.57 6.44 38.65
CA TRP A 183 -31.34 6.76 37.91
C TRP A 183 -30.38 5.57 37.81
N ARG A 184 -30.38 4.68 38.82
CA ARG A 184 -29.65 3.42 38.77
C ARG A 184 -30.16 2.54 37.64
N ASP A 185 -31.48 2.34 37.57
CA ASP A 185 -32.12 1.53 36.52
C ASP A 185 -31.82 2.12 35.14
N LYS A 186 -31.94 3.45 35.00
CA LYS A 186 -31.60 4.14 33.74
C LYS A 186 -30.12 4.01 33.36
N LEU A 187 -29.21 4.03 34.33
CA LEU A 187 -27.78 3.81 34.06
C LEU A 187 -27.53 2.36 33.62
N GLU A 188 -28.19 1.41 34.25
CA GLU A 188 -28.10 -0.01 33.93
C GLU A 188 -28.66 -0.30 32.52
N ASP A 189 -29.76 0.33 32.13
CA ASP A 189 -30.31 0.27 30.77
C ASP A 189 -29.30 0.76 29.72
N VAL A 190 -28.65 1.89 29.98
CA VAL A 190 -27.61 2.44 29.07
C VAL A 190 -26.38 1.52 29.02
N CYS A 191 -25.96 0.96 30.15
CA CYS A 191 -24.87 -0.01 30.17
C CYS A 191 -25.21 -1.28 29.37
N ASN A 192 -26.45 -1.77 29.49
CA ASN A 192 -26.94 -2.93 28.74
C ASN A 192 -27.06 -2.64 27.24
N GLU A 193 -27.40 -1.41 26.85
CA GLU A 193 -27.36 -0.96 25.46
C GLU A 193 -25.93 -0.99 24.90
N TYR A 194 -24.97 -0.38 25.60
CA TYR A 194 -23.57 -0.44 25.19
C TYR A 194 -23.02 -1.86 25.11
N GLN A 195 -23.40 -2.72 26.05
CA GLN A 195 -22.99 -4.13 26.02
C GLN A 195 -23.53 -4.84 24.78
N ARG A 196 -24.79 -4.60 24.39
CA ARG A 196 -25.38 -5.14 23.17
C ARG A 196 -24.67 -4.62 21.92
N ASP A 197 -24.35 -3.33 21.88
CA ASP A 197 -23.64 -2.73 20.74
C ASP A 197 -22.23 -3.30 20.59
N ILE A 198 -21.50 -3.49 21.69
CA ILE A 198 -20.16 -4.10 21.67
C ILE A 198 -20.23 -5.53 21.14
N LEU A 199 -21.20 -6.32 21.60
CA LEU A 199 -21.39 -7.70 21.11
C LEU A 199 -21.72 -7.72 19.62
N LYS A 200 -22.58 -6.81 19.16
CA LYS A 200 -22.91 -6.68 17.74
C LYS A 200 -21.69 -6.27 16.90
N CYS A 201 -20.85 -5.37 17.41
CA CYS A 201 -19.60 -5.00 16.75
C CYS A 201 -18.62 -6.17 16.66
N ASP A 202 -18.54 -7.00 17.71
CA ASP A 202 -17.73 -8.23 17.72
C ASP A 202 -18.22 -9.25 16.68
N GLU A 203 -19.54 -9.47 16.61
CA GLU A 203 -20.15 -10.33 15.58
C GLU A 203 -19.82 -9.84 14.16
N LEU A 204 -20.00 -8.54 13.89
CA LEU A 204 -19.68 -7.95 12.59
C LEU A 204 -18.19 -8.04 12.24
N LEU A 205 -17.30 -7.88 13.23
CA LEU A 205 -15.86 -8.06 13.03
C LEU A 205 -15.50 -9.51 12.69
N ASN A 206 -16.14 -10.47 13.36
CA ASN A 206 -15.94 -11.90 13.09
C ASN A 206 -16.48 -12.29 11.71
N GLU A 207 -17.64 -11.76 11.30
CA GLU A 207 -18.18 -11.94 9.94
C GLU A 207 -17.22 -11.34 8.90
N TRP A 208 -16.78 -10.09 9.10
CA TRP A 208 -15.83 -9.44 8.20
C TRP A 208 -14.52 -10.23 8.09
N GLN A 209 -14.02 -10.75 9.21
CA GLN A 209 -12.84 -11.61 9.22
C GLN A 209 -13.07 -12.87 8.39
N LYS A 210 -14.22 -13.53 8.56
CA LYS A 210 -14.58 -14.73 7.81
C LYS A 210 -14.66 -14.46 6.30
N TYR A 211 -15.34 -13.38 5.89
CA TYR A 211 -15.40 -12.99 4.48
C TYR A 211 -14.02 -12.63 3.92
N LYS A 212 -13.22 -11.89 4.69
CA LYS A 212 -11.89 -11.47 4.26
C LYS A 212 -10.93 -12.64 4.09
N PHE A 213 -10.98 -13.65 4.93
CA PHE A 213 -10.05 -14.78 4.85
C PHE A 213 -10.56 -15.90 3.93
N ASN A 214 -11.83 -16.30 4.04
CA ASN A 214 -12.34 -17.42 3.25
C ASN A 214 -12.49 -17.05 1.75
N ASP A 215 -13.07 -15.89 1.44
CA ASP A 215 -13.24 -15.50 0.03
C ASP A 215 -11.90 -15.15 -0.62
N MET A 216 -10.95 -14.63 0.16
CA MET A 216 -9.61 -14.30 -0.34
C MET A 216 -8.75 -15.55 -0.54
N GLU A 217 -8.88 -16.58 0.30
CA GLU A 217 -8.22 -17.87 0.08
C GLU A 217 -8.74 -18.54 -1.19
N GLU A 218 -10.06 -18.60 -1.39
CA GLU A 218 -10.65 -19.16 -2.61
C GLU A 218 -10.25 -18.36 -3.86
N LEU A 219 -10.27 -17.03 -3.79
CA LEU A 219 -9.83 -16.15 -4.88
C LEU A 219 -8.35 -16.36 -5.21
N ASN A 220 -7.50 -16.49 -4.19
CA ASN A 220 -6.07 -16.71 -4.37
C ASN A 220 -5.80 -18.07 -5.01
N LEU A 221 -6.54 -19.10 -4.61
CA LEU A 221 -6.43 -20.45 -5.18
C LEU A 221 -6.85 -20.45 -6.66
N LYS A 222 -7.97 -19.80 -7.00
CA LYS A 222 -8.40 -19.61 -8.40
C LYS A 222 -7.37 -18.85 -9.24
N LYS A 223 -6.76 -17.80 -8.68
CA LYS A 223 -5.68 -17.06 -9.37
C LYS A 223 -4.42 -17.90 -9.57
N ALA A 224 -4.08 -18.76 -8.60
CA ALA A 224 -2.96 -19.68 -8.73
C ALA A 224 -3.22 -20.70 -9.86
N ASP A 225 -4.43 -21.26 -9.92
CA ASP A 225 -4.85 -22.18 -10.99
C ASP A 225 -4.85 -21.50 -12.37
N GLU A 226 -5.34 -20.27 -12.46
CA GLU A 226 -5.30 -19.48 -13.71
C GLU A 226 -3.85 -19.29 -14.19
N LYS A 227 -2.94 -18.95 -13.27
CA LYS A 227 -1.50 -18.80 -13.60
C LYS A 227 -0.85 -20.11 -14.00
N TYR A 228 -1.22 -21.21 -13.35
CA TYR A 228 -0.76 -22.54 -13.71
C TYR A 228 -1.21 -22.94 -15.13
N LEU A 229 -2.49 -22.69 -15.46
CA LEU A 229 -3.01 -22.91 -16.82
C LEU A 229 -2.32 -22.02 -17.85
N GLN A 230 -2.09 -20.74 -17.52
CA GLN A 230 -1.35 -19.80 -18.38
C GLN A 230 0.07 -20.31 -18.69
N ALA A 231 0.76 -20.88 -17.70
CA ALA A 231 2.08 -21.47 -17.88
C ALA A 231 2.05 -22.72 -18.80
N GLN A 232 1.07 -23.62 -18.62
CA GLN A 232 0.91 -24.78 -19.51
C GLN A 232 0.62 -24.38 -20.96
N ILE A 233 -0.21 -23.36 -21.18
CA ILE A 233 -0.49 -22.83 -22.52
C ILE A 233 0.80 -22.29 -23.15
N ALA A 234 1.59 -21.52 -22.41
CA ALA A 234 2.86 -20.98 -22.89
C ALA A 234 3.86 -22.09 -23.25
N GLU A 235 3.93 -23.15 -22.45
CA GLU A 235 4.77 -24.31 -22.73
C GLU A 235 4.33 -25.03 -24.01
N ALA A 236 3.02 -25.26 -24.18
CA ALA A 236 2.47 -25.86 -25.39
C ALA A 236 2.74 -24.98 -26.63
N GLN A 237 2.58 -23.66 -26.52
CA GLN A 237 2.90 -22.71 -27.60
C GLN A 237 4.39 -22.75 -27.97
N ALA A 238 5.29 -22.84 -26.98
CA ALA A 238 6.72 -22.98 -27.22
C ALA A 238 7.04 -24.30 -27.96
N LYS A 239 6.41 -25.41 -27.57
CA LYS A 239 6.53 -26.71 -28.25
C LYS A 239 6.03 -26.64 -29.71
N ILE A 240 4.86 -26.03 -29.95
CA ILE A 240 4.31 -25.81 -31.30
C ILE A 240 5.27 -24.97 -32.14
N THR A 241 5.79 -23.88 -31.58
CA THR A 241 6.72 -22.98 -32.28
C THR A 241 8.00 -23.70 -32.68
N LYS A 242 8.55 -24.52 -31.77
CA LYS A 242 9.74 -25.35 -32.04
C LYS A 242 9.49 -26.30 -33.21
N ILE A 243 8.39 -27.05 -33.19
CA ILE A 243 8.03 -27.98 -34.28
C ILE A 243 7.83 -27.24 -35.59
N THR A 244 7.12 -26.10 -35.56
CA THR A 244 6.86 -25.26 -36.74
C THR A 244 8.16 -24.77 -37.37
N CYS A 245 9.11 -24.33 -36.55
CA CYS A 245 10.43 -23.90 -37.01
C CYS A 245 11.21 -25.06 -37.64
N SER A 246 11.22 -26.23 -36.99
CA SER A 246 11.85 -27.44 -37.55
C SER A 246 11.25 -27.83 -38.91
N ILE A 247 9.92 -27.80 -39.06
CA ILE A 247 9.26 -28.08 -40.34
C ILE A 247 9.70 -27.09 -41.42
N LYS A 248 9.81 -25.80 -41.10
CA LYS A 248 10.29 -24.79 -42.06
C LYS A 248 11.73 -25.08 -42.50
N MET A 249 12.63 -25.37 -41.55
CA MET A 249 14.00 -25.75 -41.85
C MET A 249 14.06 -27.00 -42.76
N PHE A 250 13.27 -28.03 -42.46
CA PHE A 250 13.20 -29.23 -43.30
C PHE A 250 12.66 -28.96 -44.71
N LYS A 251 11.74 -27.99 -44.88
CA LYS A 251 11.24 -27.60 -46.21
C LYS A 251 12.22 -26.73 -47.00
N GLU A 252 12.98 -25.87 -46.32
CA GLU A 252 14.00 -25.01 -46.94
C GLU A 252 15.26 -25.78 -47.35
N THR A 253 15.58 -26.87 -46.64
CA THR A 253 16.75 -27.72 -46.90
C THR A 253 16.78 -28.30 -48.34
N PRO A 254 15.74 -28.99 -48.85
CA PRO A 254 15.74 -29.52 -50.22
C PRO A 254 15.79 -28.41 -51.26
N MET A 255 15.13 -27.28 -51.02
CA MET A 255 15.16 -26.12 -51.92
C MET A 255 16.58 -25.55 -52.04
N THR A 256 17.33 -25.55 -50.94
CA THR A 256 18.73 -25.12 -50.90
C THR A 256 19.64 -26.14 -51.60
N ILE A 257 19.42 -27.44 -51.39
CA ILE A 257 20.16 -28.52 -52.06
C ILE A 257 19.93 -28.48 -53.59
N ASP A 258 18.69 -28.28 -54.03
CA ASP A 258 18.38 -28.18 -55.47
C ASP A 258 18.99 -26.94 -56.11
N ALA A 259 19.02 -25.81 -55.40
CA ALA A 259 19.74 -24.62 -55.84
C ALA A 259 21.25 -24.89 -55.96
N PHE A 260 21.85 -25.58 -54.99
CA PHE A 260 23.26 -25.99 -55.04
C PHE A 260 23.55 -26.92 -56.22
N LYS A 261 22.70 -27.92 -56.46
CA LYS A 261 22.85 -28.82 -57.62
C LYS A 261 22.79 -28.06 -58.94
N LYS A 262 21.84 -27.13 -59.07
CA LYS A 262 21.70 -26.32 -60.28
C LYS A 262 22.94 -25.44 -60.51
N LEU A 263 23.48 -24.84 -59.44
CA LEU A 263 24.71 -24.07 -59.51
C LEU A 263 25.92 -24.95 -59.87
N SER A 264 26.02 -26.15 -59.30
CA SER A 264 27.08 -27.11 -59.63
C SER A 264 27.06 -27.46 -61.11
N ASN A 265 25.88 -27.77 -61.66
CA ASN A 265 25.75 -28.09 -63.09
C ASN A 265 26.14 -26.90 -63.98
N ASP A 266 25.73 -25.67 -63.63
CA ASP A 266 26.12 -24.45 -64.38
C ASP A 266 27.64 -24.20 -64.33
N LEU A 267 28.28 -24.52 -63.20
CA LEU A 267 29.73 -24.46 -63.07
C LEU A 267 30.41 -25.53 -63.92
N ASP A 268 29.91 -26.76 -63.92
CA ASP A 268 30.45 -27.84 -64.75
C ASP A 268 30.31 -27.51 -66.24
N ASP A 269 29.18 -26.95 -66.67
CA ASP A 269 28.97 -26.50 -68.05
C ASP A 269 29.95 -25.37 -68.45
N LYS A 270 30.19 -24.41 -67.55
CA LYS A 270 31.20 -23.36 -67.75
C LYS A 270 32.61 -23.92 -67.81
N ILE A 271 32.96 -24.86 -66.94
CA ILE A 271 34.26 -25.54 -66.93
C ILE A 271 34.45 -26.27 -68.25
N ASN A 272 33.46 -27.06 -68.69
CA ASN A 272 33.51 -27.77 -69.96
C ASN A 272 33.67 -26.80 -71.14
N THR A 273 32.93 -25.69 -71.15
CA THR A 273 33.05 -24.66 -72.19
C THR A 273 34.47 -24.10 -72.23
N ILE A 274 35.02 -23.69 -71.08
CA ILE A 274 36.39 -23.18 -70.97
C ILE A 274 37.41 -24.23 -71.41
N GLU A 275 37.24 -25.50 -71.03
CA GLU A 275 38.12 -26.58 -71.48
C GLU A 275 38.08 -26.77 -73.00
N THR A 276 36.89 -26.69 -73.61
CA THR A 276 36.78 -26.77 -75.08
C THR A 276 37.43 -25.56 -75.75
N GLU A 277 37.32 -24.36 -75.19
CA GLU A 277 38.00 -23.18 -75.69
C GLU A 277 39.52 -23.31 -75.55
N ILE A 278 40.02 -23.82 -74.43
CA ILE A 278 41.44 -24.10 -74.22
C ILE A 278 41.93 -25.10 -75.26
N LYS A 279 41.19 -26.19 -75.51
CA LYS A 279 41.52 -27.18 -76.55
C LYS A 279 41.57 -26.53 -77.93
N LYS A 280 40.57 -25.73 -78.30
CA LYS A 280 40.55 -24.98 -79.57
C LYS A 280 41.73 -24.02 -79.70
N LYS A 281 42.05 -23.26 -78.65
CA LYS A 281 43.20 -22.33 -78.65
C LYS A 281 44.53 -23.07 -78.72
N LYS A 282 44.67 -24.23 -78.09
CA LYS A 282 45.85 -25.10 -78.22
C LYS A 282 46.01 -25.62 -79.65
N GLU A 283 44.92 -26.06 -80.28
CA GLU A 283 44.94 -26.51 -81.67
C GLU A 283 45.30 -25.37 -82.63
N LEU A 284 44.68 -24.19 -82.46
CA LEU A 284 45.00 -23.00 -83.25
C LEU A 284 46.48 -22.63 -83.09
N LYS A 285 47.01 -22.66 -81.87
CA LYS A 285 48.42 -22.42 -81.61
C LYS A 285 49.32 -23.41 -82.37
N LYS A 286 48.97 -24.69 -82.37
CA LYS A 286 49.70 -25.73 -83.12
C LYS A 286 49.66 -25.48 -84.63
N GLN A 287 48.51 -25.11 -85.18
CA GLN A 287 48.38 -24.73 -86.59
C GLN A 287 49.23 -23.51 -86.94
N TYR A 288 49.30 -22.50 -86.06
CA TYR A 288 50.21 -21.36 -86.23
C TYR A 288 51.69 -21.79 -86.20
N GLU A 289 52.09 -22.65 -85.28
CA GLU A 289 53.46 -23.20 -85.21
C GLU A 289 53.82 -24.02 -86.45
N GLU A 290 52.87 -24.76 -87.03
CA GLU A 290 53.05 -25.47 -88.30
C GLU A 290 53.17 -24.49 -89.49
N LEU A 291 52.37 -23.42 -89.52
CA LEU A 291 52.40 -22.41 -90.57
C LEU A 291 53.69 -21.57 -90.54
N GLN A 292 54.26 -21.36 -89.35
CA GLN A 292 55.53 -20.66 -89.13
C GLN A 292 56.72 -21.34 -89.82
N ASN A 293 56.58 -22.59 -90.29
CA ASN A 293 57.61 -23.31 -91.03
C ASN A 293 57.28 -23.46 -92.53
N THR A 294 56.34 -22.68 -93.06
CA THR A 294 55.96 -22.74 -94.48
C THR A 294 56.69 -21.70 -95.31
N GLU A 295 56.68 -21.89 -96.64
CA GLU A 295 57.21 -20.93 -97.62
C GLU A 295 56.65 -19.52 -97.42
N TYR A 296 55.48 -19.39 -96.80
CA TYR A 296 54.86 -18.11 -96.47
C TYR A 296 55.68 -17.31 -95.44
N ASP A 297 56.28 -17.98 -94.45
CA ASP A 297 57.14 -17.32 -93.45
C ASP A 297 58.47 -16.91 -94.07
N ASP A 298 59.01 -17.71 -95.00
CA ASP A 298 60.18 -17.34 -95.81
C ASP A 298 59.89 -16.15 -96.73
N VAL A 299 58.70 -16.09 -97.36
CA VAL A 299 58.26 -14.96 -98.17
C VAL A 299 58.06 -13.72 -97.31
N LEU A 300 57.46 -13.86 -96.13
CA LEU A 300 57.26 -12.75 -95.18
C LEU A 300 58.60 -12.22 -94.66
N LYS A 301 59.55 -13.12 -94.36
CA LYS A 301 60.90 -12.76 -93.91
C LYS A 301 61.68 -12.06 -95.02
N ARG A 302 61.62 -12.56 -96.26
CA ARG A 302 62.18 -11.86 -97.43
C ARG A 302 61.53 -10.49 -97.63
N TYR A 303 60.22 -10.37 -97.49
CA TYR A 303 59.51 -9.09 -97.61
C TYR A 303 59.94 -8.10 -96.53
N LEU A 304 60.07 -8.54 -95.28
CA LEU A 304 60.58 -7.72 -94.17
C LEU A 304 62.04 -7.31 -94.39
N ASP A 305 62.88 -8.22 -94.86
CA ASP A 305 64.26 -7.92 -95.23
C ASP A 305 64.32 -6.88 -96.36
N LEU A 306 63.47 -7.03 -97.38
CA LEU A 306 63.35 -6.08 -98.49
C LEU A 306 62.88 -4.70 -97.99
N CYS A 307 61.84 -4.65 -97.15
CA CYS A 307 61.37 -3.41 -96.53
C CYS A 307 62.44 -2.76 -95.65
N SER A 308 63.24 -3.54 -94.94
CA SER A 308 64.35 -3.02 -94.14
C SER A 308 65.48 -2.46 -95.01
N THR A 309 65.71 -3.08 -96.17
CA THR A 309 66.71 -2.66 -97.16
C THR A 309 66.26 -1.37 -97.84
N ILE A 310 65.01 -1.29 -98.29
CA ILE A 310 64.39 -0.08 -98.83
C ILE A 310 64.49 1.06 -97.81
N LYS A 311 64.14 0.83 -96.54
CA LYS A 311 64.29 1.85 -95.48
C LYS A 311 65.74 2.30 -95.25
N LYS A 312 66.72 1.40 -95.42
CA LYS A 312 68.14 1.75 -95.32
C LYS A 312 68.59 2.55 -96.55
N GLU A 313 68.15 2.18 -97.75
CA GLU A 313 68.40 2.95 -98.97
C GLU A 313 67.73 4.32 -98.94
N GLU A 314 66.47 4.43 -98.50
CA GLU A 314 65.79 5.71 -98.28
C GLU A 314 66.59 6.60 -97.32
N ARG A 315 67.08 6.05 -96.20
CA ARG A 315 67.95 6.81 -95.26
C ARG A 315 69.29 7.22 -95.87
N LEU A 316 69.87 6.40 -96.75
CA LEU A 316 71.11 6.73 -97.45
C LEU A 316 70.88 7.78 -98.54
N LEU A 317 69.75 7.73 -99.23
CA LEU A 317 69.30 8.72 -100.20
C LEU A 317 68.94 10.06 -99.56
N GLU A 318 68.38 10.05 -98.33
CA GLU A 318 68.17 11.27 -97.54
C GLU A 318 69.48 11.87 -97.00
N MET A 319 70.59 11.12 -96.98
CA MET A 319 71.91 11.57 -96.52
C MET A 319 72.83 12.06 -97.66
N LEU A 320 72.44 11.88 -98.92
CA LEU A 320 73.13 12.37 -100.13
C LEU A 320 72.55 13.70 -100.61
#